data_AF-A0A1D2NFG8-F1
#
_entry.id   AF-A0A1D2NFG8-F1
#
_cell.length_a   1.000
_cell.length_b   1.000
_cell.length_c   1.000
_cell.angle_alpha   90.00
_cell.angle_beta   90.00
_cell.angle_gamma   90.00
#
_symmetry.space_group_name_H-M   'P 1'
#
loop_
_entity.id
_entity.type
_entity.pdbx_description
1 polymer ?
#
loop_
_entity_poly.entity_id
_entity_poly.type
_entity_poly.pdbx_seq_one_letter_code
_entity_poly.pdbx_strand_id
1 'polypeptide(L)'
;MIKMHVLKPLPAEYLQRLSRPQPLEVQAFAGCITTVDEDLLKNNPNIWAVVGIEIIEHLHPDVLRGFEETVFGIFSPDLVIVTTPNAEFNEVFNLPPGKFRHWDHKFEWTRQEFCQWCEKVVKEFQSYTYRTEGICEGSEETRHLGCVSQMAIFEKATVQQSNEQLFPHRIRKDAYTLVQSLEYPNFKETRTPEEITLCELNYYISTFVLSRSMRDQYDESGMTQVKLPLSQLQTISALPKVAIEDVTFFIDVIKKAGYQIEGDEEGQMSVIISLDDLSSESNSLMDDEEYLCDGVVYMNVNRVPPVEDEDNWEL
;
A
#
# COMPACT_ATOMS: atom_id res chain seq x y z
N MET A 1 18.31 14.15 -14.34
CA MET A 1 16.87 14.21 -14.66
C MET A 1 16.09 13.99 -13.38
N ILE A 2 15.27 14.96 -12.96
CA ILE A 2 14.34 14.77 -11.83
C ILE A 2 13.31 13.74 -12.30
N LYS A 3 13.26 12.57 -11.67
CA LYS A 3 12.17 11.62 -11.88
C LYS A 3 10.88 12.37 -11.54
N MET A 4 10.02 12.59 -12.53
CA MET A 4 8.67 13.06 -12.28
C MET A 4 8.01 12.05 -11.35
N HIS A 5 7.78 12.44 -10.10
CA HIS A 5 6.93 11.67 -9.20
C HIS A 5 5.51 11.79 -9.75
N VAL A 6 5.01 10.69 -10.33
CA VAL A 6 3.72 10.68 -10.98
C VAL A 6 2.71 10.16 -9.96
N LEU A 7 1.70 10.96 -9.62
CA LEU A 7 0.55 10.52 -8.80
C LEU A 7 -0.37 9.56 -9.57
N LYS A 8 -0.03 9.20 -10.83
CA LYS A 8 -0.86 8.37 -11.69
C LYS A 8 -0.82 6.91 -11.21
N PRO A 9 -1.95 6.18 -11.34
CA PRO A 9 -1.97 4.77 -11.06
C PRO A 9 -0.94 4.02 -11.91
N LEU A 10 -0.33 2.99 -11.34
CA LEU A 10 0.55 2.11 -12.11
C LEU A 10 -0.28 1.37 -13.17
N PRO A 11 0.29 1.02 -14.34
CA PRO A 11 -0.42 0.19 -15.33
C PRO A 11 -0.97 -1.11 -14.72
N ALA A 12 -0.23 -1.69 -13.77
CA ALA A 12 -0.65 -2.86 -13.02
C ALA A 12 -1.95 -2.63 -12.22
N GLU A 13 -2.24 -1.42 -11.73
CA GLU A 13 -3.48 -1.14 -10.99
C GLU A 13 -4.74 -1.11 -11.87
N TYR A 14 -4.58 -0.93 -13.19
CA TYR A 14 -5.69 -1.09 -14.15
C TYR A 14 -5.96 -2.56 -14.46
N LEU A 15 -4.93 -3.42 -14.34
CA LEU A 15 -5.01 -4.85 -14.62
C LEU A 15 -5.41 -5.65 -13.37
N GLN A 16 -4.86 -5.27 -12.22
CA GLN A 16 -5.25 -5.80 -10.93
C GLN A 16 -6.68 -5.33 -10.67
N ARG A 17 -7.63 -6.26 -10.73
CA ARG A 17 -9.07 -6.04 -10.45
C ARG A 17 -9.31 -5.76 -8.97
N LEU A 18 -8.53 -4.84 -8.39
CA LEU A 18 -8.65 -4.38 -7.02
C LEU A 18 -10.02 -3.72 -6.89
N SER A 19 -10.96 -4.48 -6.35
CA SER A 19 -12.29 -4.01 -6.08
C SER A 19 -12.23 -3.17 -4.80
N ARG A 20 -12.17 -1.85 -4.94
CA ARG A 20 -12.28 -0.94 -3.80
C ARG A 20 -13.77 -0.73 -3.51
N PRO A 21 -14.22 -0.86 -2.25
CA PRO A 21 -15.63 -0.61 -1.91
C PRO A 21 -16.10 0.79 -2.32
N GLN A 22 -15.19 1.75 -2.34
CA GLN A 22 -15.42 3.13 -2.80
C GLN A 22 -14.34 3.52 -3.83
N PRO A 23 -14.68 4.37 -4.82
CA PRO A 23 -13.68 4.99 -5.69
C PRO A 23 -12.60 5.72 -4.88
N LEU A 24 -11.36 5.67 -5.35
CA LEU A 24 -10.23 6.37 -4.74
C LEU A 24 -9.91 7.59 -5.60
N GLU A 25 -10.02 8.77 -5.00
CA GLU A 25 -9.51 10.02 -5.57
C GLU A 25 -8.26 10.44 -4.80
N VAL A 26 -7.22 10.86 -5.52
CA VAL A 26 -5.99 11.41 -4.95
C VAL A 26 -5.83 12.83 -5.46
N GLN A 27 -5.75 13.78 -4.52
CA GLN A 27 -5.59 15.20 -4.81
C GLN A 27 -4.29 15.72 -4.18
N ALA A 28 -3.54 16.51 -4.94
CA ALA A 28 -2.35 17.21 -4.48
C ALA A 28 -2.59 18.71 -4.51
N PHE A 29 -2.33 19.36 -3.39
CA PHE A 29 -2.54 20.78 -3.18
C PHE A 29 -1.23 21.49 -2.88
N ALA A 30 -1.04 22.68 -3.45
CA ALA A 30 -0.02 23.63 -3.03
C ALA A 30 -0.64 24.60 -2.03
N GLY A 31 -0.12 24.63 -0.80
CA GLY A 31 -0.71 25.42 0.29
C GLY A 31 0.23 25.54 1.49
N CYS A 32 -0.18 26.36 2.46
CA CYS A 32 0.54 26.51 3.72
C CYS A 32 -0.12 25.64 4.81
N ILE A 33 0.70 24.89 5.54
CA ILE A 33 0.26 23.99 6.62
C ILE A 33 -0.38 24.71 7.81
N THR A 34 -0.22 26.04 7.91
CA THR A 34 -0.75 26.86 9.01
C THR A 34 -2.12 27.46 8.73
N THR A 35 -2.65 27.22 7.53
CA THR A 35 -3.94 27.68 7.05
C THR A 35 -4.74 26.49 6.56
N VAL A 36 -6.06 26.58 6.63
CA VAL A 36 -6.96 25.55 6.12
C VAL A 36 -7.84 26.13 5.03
N ASP A 37 -7.93 25.42 3.91
CA ASP A 37 -8.86 25.79 2.85
C ASP A 37 -10.31 25.48 3.25
N GLU A 38 -11.17 26.49 3.12
CA GLU A 38 -12.59 26.40 3.49
C GLU A 38 -13.35 25.35 2.66
N ASP A 39 -13.06 25.24 1.37
CA ASP A 39 -13.75 24.30 0.48
C ASP A 39 -13.26 22.87 0.73
N LEU A 40 -11.98 22.68 1.08
CA LEU A 40 -11.47 21.38 1.51
C LEU A 40 -12.23 20.85 2.73
N LEU A 41 -12.46 21.68 3.75
CA LEU A 41 -13.21 21.28 4.95
C LEU A 41 -14.67 20.96 4.65
N LYS A 42 -15.34 21.78 3.82
CA LYS A 42 -16.75 21.57 3.48
C LYS A 42 -16.97 20.30 2.67
N ASN A 43 -16.06 20.02 1.73
CA ASN A 43 -16.16 18.86 0.86
C ASN A 43 -15.72 17.57 1.57
N ASN A 44 -14.93 17.68 2.64
CA ASN A 44 -14.39 16.55 3.40
C ASN A 44 -14.68 16.70 4.90
N PRO A 45 -15.95 16.55 5.34
CA PRO A 45 -16.32 16.75 6.74
C PRO A 45 -15.77 15.68 7.70
N ASN A 46 -15.32 14.53 7.17
CA ASN A 46 -14.83 13.39 7.94
C ASN A 46 -13.38 13.06 7.57
N ILE A 47 -12.46 13.98 7.86
CA ILE A 47 -11.04 13.69 7.72
C ILE A 47 -10.65 12.70 8.80
N TRP A 48 -10.40 11.46 8.40
CA TRP A 48 -10.09 10.38 9.34
C TRP A 48 -8.66 10.46 9.87
N ALA A 49 -7.70 10.83 9.03
CA ALA A 49 -6.30 10.92 9.42
C ALA A 49 -5.56 12.11 8.80
N VAL A 50 -4.59 12.62 9.56
CA VAL A 50 -3.53 13.52 9.07
C VAL A 50 -2.18 12.89 9.37
N VAL A 51 -1.29 12.86 8.37
CA VAL A 51 0.03 12.22 8.48
C VAL A 51 1.11 13.23 8.11
N GLY A 52 1.97 13.56 9.08
CA GLY A 52 3.12 14.45 8.92
C GLY A 52 4.42 13.68 9.07
N ILE A 53 4.98 13.21 7.96
CA ILE A 53 6.23 12.44 7.95
C ILE A 53 7.40 13.41 7.74
N GLU A 54 8.32 13.45 8.71
CA GLU A 54 9.57 14.24 8.65
C GLU A 54 9.32 15.68 8.15
N ILE A 55 8.36 16.35 8.79
CA ILE A 55 7.93 17.70 8.37
C ILE A 55 8.03 18.73 9.49
N ILE A 56 7.84 18.34 10.75
CA ILE A 56 7.75 19.30 11.84
C ILE A 56 9.10 19.97 12.13
N GLU A 57 10.21 19.26 11.92
CA GLU A 57 11.57 19.76 12.08
C GLU A 57 11.94 20.85 11.06
N HIS A 58 11.18 20.97 9.97
CA HIS A 58 11.35 22.05 8.99
C HIS A 58 10.58 23.32 9.39
N LEU A 59 9.73 23.27 10.42
CA LEU A 59 8.87 24.37 10.81
C LEU A 59 9.54 25.24 11.87
N HIS A 60 9.57 26.56 11.63
CA HIS A 60 9.89 27.52 12.69
C HIS A 60 8.82 27.47 13.80
N PRO A 61 9.14 27.88 15.05
CA PRO A 61 8.24 27.73 16.20
C PRO A 61 6.80 28.24 15.98
N ASP A 62 6.62 29.41 15.36
CA ASP A 62 5.29 29.97 15.07
C ASP A 62 4.53 29.17 14.00
N VAL A 63 5.26 28.55 13.07
CA VAL A 63 4.71 27.72 11.99
C VAL A 63 4.32 26.35 12.54
N LEU A 64 5.16 25.75 13.40
CA LEU A 64 4.83 24.53 14.13
C LEU A 64 3.56 24.75 14.97
N ARG A 65 3.46 25.92 15.62
CA ARG A 65 2.25 26.28 16.35
C ARG A 65 1.02 26.36 15.44
N GLY A 66 1.17 26.94 14.25
CA GLY A 66 0.11 26.97 13.26
C GLY A 66 -0.30 25.57 12.74
N PHE A 67 0.66 24.64 12.63
CA PHE A 67 0.40 23.24 12.33
C PHE A 67 -0.44 22.58 13.45
N GLU A 68 -0.06 22.77 14.72
CA GLU A 68 -0.80 22.23 15.87
C GLU A 68 -2.28 22.70 15.84
N GLU A 69 -2.50 24.00 15.70
CA GLU A 69 -3.85 24.59 15.67
C GLU A 69 -4.67 24.12 14.45
N THR A 70 -4.03 23.99 13.29
CA THR A 70 -4.67 23.53 12.06
C THR A 70 -5.07 22.06 12.15
N VAL A 71 -4.14 21.19 12.57
CA VAL A 71 -4.37 19.74 12.60
C VAL A 71 -5.28 19.32 13.72
N PHE A 72 -4.98 19.71 14.96
CA PHE A 72 -5.72 19.22 16.13
C PHE A 72 -6.97 20.06 16.43
N GLY A 73 -6.96 21.35 16.08
CA GLY A 73 -8.06 22.29 16.36
C GLY A 73 -9.09 22.43 15.25
N ILE A 74 -8.67 22.40 13.98
CA ILE A 74 -9.56 22.65 12.83
C ILE A 74 -9.92 21.35 12.10
N PHE A 75 -8.91 20.62 11.59
CA PHE A 75 -9.15 19.33 10.95
C PHE A 75 -9.69 18.32 11.95
N SER A 76 -9.13 18.31 13.16
CA SER A 76 -9.53 17.46 14.29
C SER A 76 -9.80 16.00 13.89
N PRO A 77 -8.87 15.33 13.17
CA PRO A 77 -9.07 13.98 12.65
C PRO A 77 -9.07 12.93 13.77
N ASP A 78 -9.56 11.73 13.49
CA ASP A 78 -9.53 10.61 14.45
C ASP A 78 -8.10 10.12 14.74
N LEU A 79 -7.20 10.25 13.76
CA LEU A 79 -5.81 9.82 13.83
C LEU A 79 -4.85 10.93 13.36
N VAL A 80 -3.79 11.20 14.13
CA VAL A 80 -2.65 12.01 13.65
C VAL A 80 -1.37 11.22 13.85
N ILE A 81 -0.58 11.08 12.80
CA ILE A 81 0.76 10.46 12.88
C ILE A 81 1.78 11.52 12.53
N VAL A 82 2.76 11.73 13.42
CA VAL A 82 3.87 12.66 13.18
C VAL A 82 5.17 11.93 13.40
N THR A 83 6.09 12.02 12.43
CA THR A 83 7.46 11.52 12.59
C THR A 83 8.45 12.67 12.51
N THR A 84 9.57 12.50 13.20
CA THR A 84 10.69 13.45 13.20
C THR A 84 11.98 12.72 13.59
N PRO A 85 13.17 13.25 13.24
CA PRO A 85 14.44 12.63 13.66
C PRO A 85 14.60 12.56 15.18
N ASN A 86 15.24 11.49 15.67
CA ASN A 86 15.72 11.41 17.05
C ASN A 86 17.16 11.95 17.16
N ALA A 87 17.33 13.13 17.74
CA ALA A 87 18.64 13.77 17.85
C ALA A 87 19.67 12.95 18.65
N GLU A 88 19.23 12.09 19.57
CA GLU A 88 20.14 11.23 20.33
C GLU A 88 20.86 10.22 19.44
N PHE A 89 20.23 9.80 18.34
CA PHE A 89 20.86 8.87 17.39
C PHE A 89 21.89 9.58 16.48
N ASN A 90 21.99 10.90 16.54
CA ASN A 90 22.93 11.65 15.70
C ASN A 90 24.39 11.31 15.96
N GLU A 91 24.72 10.78 17.14
CA GLU A 91 26.08 10.34 17.47
C GLU A 91 26.63 9.29 16.48
N VAL A 92 25.74 8.51 15.86
CA VAL A 92 26.10 7.48 14.87
C VAL A 92 26.42 8.10 13.51
N PHE A 93 25.84 9.26 13.22
CA PHE A 93 26.13 10.01 12.01
C PHE A 93 27.36 10.89 12.28
N ASN A 94 28.40 10.80 11.46
CA ASN A 94 29.61 11.62 11.58
C ASN A 94 29.35 13.11 11.24
N LEU A 95 28.44 13.74 11.97
CA LEU A 95 27.98 15.10 11.76
C LEU A 95 28.97 16.09 12.39
N PRO A 96 29.23 17.25 11.74
CA PRO A 96 30.00 18.29 12.39
C PRO A 96 29.32 18.78 13.68
N PRO A 97 30.09 19.26 14.68
CA PRO A 97 29.52 19.74 15.93
C PRO A 97 28.41 20.78 15.73
N GLY A 98 27.25 20.55 16.37
CA GLY A 98 26.09 21.44 16.29
C GLY A 98 25.35 21.42 14.95
N LYS A 99 25.54 20.39 14.13
CA LYS A 99 24.78 20.20 12.88
C LYS A 99 23.67 19.17 13.03
N PHE A 100 22.59 19.42 12.29
CA PHE A 100 21.49 18.50 12.09
C PHE A 100 21.79 17.56 10.91
N ARG A 101 21.01 16.47 10.80
CA ARG A 101 21.10 15.50 9.69
C ARG A 101 20.84 16.14 8.33
N HIS A 102 20.06 17.23 8.31
CA HIS A 102 19.77 17.99 7.11
C HIS A 102 19.92 19.50 7.34
N TRP A 103 20.38 20.22 6.32
CA TRP A 103 20.69 21.65 6.42
C TRP A 103 19.45 22.54 6.62
N ASP A 104 18.28 22.05 6.20
CA ASP A 104 17.01 22.76 6.32
C ASP A 104 16.23 22.44 7.62
N HIS A 105 16.75 21.57 8.50
CA HIS A 105 16.15 21.38 9.81
C HIS A 105 16.30 22.65 10.67
N LYS A 106 15.23 23.01 11.36
CA LYS A 106 15.16 24.14 12.30
C LYS A 106 15.44 23.68 13.72
N PHE A 107 15.17 22.40 14.01
CA PHE A 107 15.50 21.70 15.24
C PHE A 107 15.63 20.21 14.95
N GLU A 108 16.26 19.47 15.85
CA GLU A 108 16.13 18.01 15.95
C GLU A 108 15.98 17.70 17.43
N TRP A 109 14.90 17.02 17.80
CA TRP A 109 14.57 16.78 19.21
C TRP A 109 15.13 15.47 19.71
N THR A 110 15.57 15.49 20.96
CA THR A 110 15.74 14.28 21.78
C THR A 110 14.39 13.60 22.01
N ARG A 111 14.40 12.35 22.49
CA ARG A 111 13.16 11.64 22.85
C ARG A 111 12.39 12.38 23.94
N GLN A 112 13.11 13.00 24.88
CA GLN A 112 12.51 13.78 25.95
C GLN A 112 11.79 15.04 25.42
N GLU A 113 12.44 15.81 24.55
CA GLU A 113 11.85 17.03 23.97
C GLU A 113 10.62 16.69 23.10
N PHE A 114 10.69 15.60 22.33
CA PHE A 114 9.56 15.14 21.52
C PHE A 114 8.37 14.71 22.38
N CYS A 115 8.61 13.96 23.47
CA CYS A 115 7.56 13.62 24.44
C CYS A 115 6.94 14.87 25.08
N GLN A 116 7.75 15.84 25.49
CA GLN A 116 7.25 17.10 26.06
C GLN A 116 6.38 17.89 25.08
N TRP A 117 6.75 17.90 23.79
CA TRP A 117 5.91 18.48 22.75
C TRP A 117 4.56 17.76 22.64
N CYS A 118 4.56 16.42 22.62
CA CYS A 118 3.33 15.62 22.58
C CYS A 118 2.42 15.89 23.80
N GLU A 119 3.00 15.95 25.00
CA GLU A 119 2.30 16.29 26.25
C GLU A 119 1.63 17.67 26.18
N LYS A 120 2.35 18.66 25.64
CA LYS A 120 1.82 20.02 25.44
C LYS A 120 0.63 20.01 24.48
N VAL A 121 0.74 19.28 23.36
CA VAL A 121 -0.34 19.14 22.37
C VAL A 121 -1.59 18.57 23.04
N VAL A 122 -1.51 17.41 23.70
CA VAL A 122 -2.71 16.79 24.30
C VAL A 122 -3.26 17.55 25.51
N LYS A 123 -2.41 18.31 26.22
CA LYS A 123 -2.87 19.19 27.30
C LYS A 123 -3.78 20.32 26.78
N GLU A 124 -3.47 20.82 25.59
CA GLU A 124 -4.27 21.84 24.94
C GLU A 124 -5.48 21.25 24.20
N PHE A 125 -5.23 20.23 23.39
CA PHE A 125 -6.25 19.50 22.64
C PHE A 125 -6.69 18.26 23.41
N GLN A 126 -7.43 18.49 24.49
CA GLN A 126 -7.83 17.47 25.49
C GLN A 126 -8.65 16.30 24.93
N SER A 127 -9.13 16.40 23.68
CA SER A 127 -9.78 15.30 22.97
C SER A 127 -8.80 14.24 22.48
N TYR A 128 -7.48 14.45 22.57
CA TYR A 128 -6.47 13.50 22.08
C TYR A 128 -5.74 12.81 23.22
N THR A 129 -5.41 11.54 22.99
CA THR A 129 -4.35 10.81 23.68
C THR A 129 -3.20 10.57 22.72
N TYR A 130 -2.00 10.31 23.23
CA TYR A 130 -0.86 9.99 22.38
C TYR A 130 -0.08 8.79 22.90
N ARG A 131 0.62 8.12 21.99
CA ARG A 131 1.74 7.22 22.31
C ARG A 131 2.91 7.52 21.38
N THR A 132 4.10 7.16 21.81
CA THR A 132 5.32 7.31 21.01
C THR A 132 5.89 5.94 20.66
N GLU A 133 6.32 5.79 19.42
CA GLU A 133 7.01 4.61 18.89
C GLU A 133 8.30 5.05 18.17
N GLY A 134 9.18 4.09 17.88
CA GLY A 134 10.43 4.34 17.17
C GLY A 134 10.47 3.60 15.84
N ILE A 135 11.17 4.18 14.86
CA ILE A 135 11.38 3.59 13.53
C ILE A 135 12.87 3.32 13.36
N CYS A 136 13.19 2.06 13.02
CA CYS A 136 14.55 1.54 12.87
C CYS A 136 15.34 1.57 14.19
N GLU A 137 15.41 0.42 14.87
CA GLU A 137 16.24 0.25 16.06
C GLU A 137 17.73 0.27 15.71
N GLY A 138 18.54 0.81 16.63
CA GLY A 138 19.98 0.69 16.57
C GLY A 138 20.47 -0.76 16.73
N SER A 139 21.73 -0.98 16.37
CA SER A 139 22.47 -2.21 16.70
C SER A 139 22.58 -2.42 18.21
N GLU A 140 23.13 -3.56 18.66
CA GLU A 140 23.31 -3.83 20.08
C GLU A 140 24.13 -2.74 20.80
N GLU A 141 25.14 -2.17 20.13
CA GLU A 141 26.00 -1.11 20.64
C GLU A 141 25.27 0.25 20.75
N THR A 142 24.30 0.51 19.86
CA THR A 142 23.62 1.81 19.73
C THR A 142 22.20 1.81 20.28
N ARG A 143 21.71 0.67 20.79
CA ARG A 143 20.36 0.52 21.36
C ARG A 143 20.00 1.57 22.43
N HIS A 144 20.98 2.03 23.21
CA HIS A 144 20.77 3.04 24.25
C HIS A 144 20.33 4.41 23.69
N LEU A 145 20.67 4.71 22.44
CA LEU A 145 20.27 5.94 21.72
C LEU A 145 18.82 5.90 21.23
N GLY A 146 18.15 4.74 21.29
CA GLY A 146 16.81 4.54 20.77
C GLY A 146 16.77 4.28 19.27
N CYS A 147 15.65 4.62 18.64
CA CYS A 147 15.45 4.46 17.20
C CYS A 147 15.98 5.66 16.41
N VAL A 148 16.24 5.47 15.11
CA VAL A 148 16.74 6.51 14.20
C VAL A 148 15.74 7.66 14.06
N SER A 149 14.47 7.33 13.85
CA SER A 149 13.36 8.28 13.85
C SER A 149 12.38 7.93 14.95
N GLN A 150 11.68 8.94 15.43
CA GLN A 150 10.65 8.81 16.45
C GLN A 150 9.29 9.21 15.87
N MET A 151 8.25 8.54 16.33
CA MET A 151 6.89 8.67 15.81
C MET A 151 5.94 8.91 16.97
N ALA A 152 5.08 9.92 16.85
CA ALA A 152 3.95 10.14 17.74
C ALA A 152 2.67 9.75 17.01
N ILE A 153 1.84 8.97 17.68
CA ILE A 153 0.52 8.56 17.22
C ILE A 153 -0.48 9.18 18.19
N PHE A 154 -1.27 10.14 17.69
CA PHE A 154 -2.35 10.76 18.42
C PHE A 154 -3.68 10.17 17.97
N GLU A 155 -4.50 9.76 18.94
CA GLU A 155 -5.81 9.19 18.70
C GLU A 155 -6.85 10.05 19.41
N LYS A 156 -7.93 10.39 18.69
CA LYS A 156 -9.03 11.18 19.24
C LYS A 156 -9.86 10.29 20.17
N ALA A 157 -9.94 10.64 21.44
CA ALA A 157 -10.81 10.01 22.41
C ALA A 157 -12.28 10.19 21.98
N THR A 158 -13.10 9.17 22.20
CA THR A 158 -14.51 9.08 21.76
C THR A 158 -15.45 10.11 22.43
N VAL A 159 -14.90 11.06 23.20
CA VAL A 159 -15.69 12.07 23.90
C VAL A 159 -16.10 13.16 22.91
N GLN A 160 -17.38 13.15 22.57
CA GLN A 160 -18.04 14.22 21.82
C GLN A 160 -18.05 15.51 22.65
N GLN A 161 -17.02 16.34 22.49
CA GLN A 161 -17.18 17.78 22.72
C GLN A 161 -17.62 18.44 21.42
N SER A 162 -18.53 19.40 21.56
CA SER A 162 -19.12 20.17 20.46
C SER A 162 -18.05 20.78 19.56
N ASN A 163 -18.17 20.54 18.24
CA ASN A 163 -17.32 21.06 17.17
C ASN A 163 -17.49 22.58 16.99
N GLU A 164 -17.14 23.40 17.99
CA GLU A 164 -16.77 24.77 17.69
C GLU A 164 -15.37 24.74 17.08
N GLN A 165 -15.24 25.19 15.83
CA GLN A 165 -13.95 25.28 15.16
C GLN A 165 -13.06 26.21 15.97
N LEU A 166 -12.08 25.61 16.64
CA LEU A 166 -11.04 26.34 17.33
C LEU A 166 -10.20 27.01 16.23
N PHE A 167 -9.91 28.31 16.35
CA PHE A 167 -9.04 29.07 15.42
C PHE A 167 -9.64 29.41 14.03
N PRO A 168 -10.82 30.07 13.94
CA PRO A 168 -11.44 30.42 12.65
C PRO A 168 -10.58 31.34 11.77
N HIS A 169 -9.64 32.10 12.35
CA HIS A 169 -8.74 33.00 11.63
C HIS A 169 -7.74 32.29 10.71
N ARG A 170 -7.58 30.97 10.85
CA ARG A 170 -6.73 30.14 9.98
C ARG A 170 -7.49 29.54 8.80
N ILE A 171 -8.82 29.56 8.83
CA ILE A 171 -9.65 29.11 7.72
C ILE A 171 -9.71 30.24 6.70
N ARG A 172 -9.33 29.94 5.46
CA ARG A 172 -9.36 30.91 4.37
C ARG A 172 -9.94 30.26 3.12
N LYS A 173 -10.67 31.06 2.35
CA LYS A 173 -11.06 30.69 1.01
C LYS A 173 -9.85 30.76 0.07
N ASP A 174 -9.75 29.82 -0.87
CA ASP A 174 -8.67 29.74 -1.86
C ASP A 174 -7.27 29.68 -1.21
N ALA A 175 -7.18 29.05 -0.02
CA ALA A 175 -5.92 28.91 0.71
C ALA A 175 -4.98 27.93 0.00
N TYR A 176 -5.57 26.93 -0.67
CA TYR A 176 -4.85 25.88 -1.38
C TYR A 176 -5.13 25.97 -2.88
N THR A 177 -4.09 25.76 -3.69
CA THR A 177 -4.21 25.61 -5.14
C THR A 177 -4.13 24.13 -5.50
N LEU A 178 -5.17 23.59 -6.14
CA LEU A 178 -5.14 22.21 -6.64
C LEU A 178 -4.09 22.09 -7.75
N VAL A 179 -3.06 21.27 -7.51
CA VAL A 179 -1.97 21.00 -8.46
C VAL A 179 -2.38 19.85 -9.39
N GLN A 180 -2.96 18.80 -8.81
CA GLN A 180 -3.37 17.61 -9.55
C GLN A 180 -4.50 16.89 -8.80
N SER A 181 -5.52 16.42 -9.52
CA SER A 181 -6.50 15.44 -9.04
C SER A 181 -6.52 14.25 -9.98
N LEU A 182 -6.59 13.04 -9.43
CA LEU A 182 -6.61 11.79 -10.16
C LEU A 182 -7.61 10.83 -9.53
N GLU A 183 -8.49 10.28 -10.35
CA GLU A 183 -9.33 9.14 -9.99
C GLU A 183 -8.58 7.84 -10.32
N TYR A 184 -8.42 6.99 -9.32
CA TYR A 184 -7.81 5.68 -9.49
C TYR A 184 -8.83 4.69 -10.07
N PRO A 185 -8.38 3.72 -10.89
CA PRO A 185 -9.27 2.70 -11.42
C PRO A 185 -9.96 1.97 -10.28
N ASN A 186 -11.28 1.89 -10.36
CA ASN A 186 -12.09 1.10 -9.43
C ASN A 186 -12.86 0.06 -10.22
N PHE A 187 -12.41 -1.19 -10.15
CA PHE A 187 -13.12 -2.29 -10.78
C PHE A 187 -14.30 -2.70 -9.91
N LYS A 188 -15.51 -2.68 -10.48
CA LYS A 188 -16.68 -3.26 -9.83
C LYS A 188 -16.80 -4.69 -10.31
N GLU A 189 -16.56 -5.64 -9.41
CA GLU A 189 -16.75 -7.06 -9.70
C GLU A 189 -18.23 -7.34 -10.00
N THR A 190 -18.52 -7.71 -11.24
CA THR A 190 -19.86 -8.07 -11.71
C THR A 190 -20.07 -9.57 -11.81
N ARG A 191 -18.99 -10.35 -11.74
CA ARG A 191 -19.05 -11.82 -11.81
C ARG A 191 -19.64 -12.38 -10.53
N THR A 192 -20.37 -13.47 -10.68
CA THR A 192 -20.85 -14.30 -9.56
C THR A 192 -19.67 -14.97 -8.86
N PRO A 193 -19.83 -15.37 -7.58
CA PRO A 193 -18.79 -16.15 -6.89
C PRO A 193 -18.37 -17.41 -7.66
N GLU A 194 -19.30 -18.05 -8.36
CA GLU A 194 -19.02 -19.21 -9.20
C GLU A 194 -18.08 -18.86 -10.37
N GLU A 195 -18.37 -17.80 -11.12
CA GLU A 195 -17.53 -17.34 -12.24
C GLU A 195 -16.14 -16.88 -11.79
N ILE A 196 -16.03 -16.22 -10.63
CA ILE A 196 -14.72 -15.84 -10.05
C ILE A 196 -13.95 -17.10 -9.69
N THR A 197 -14.60 -18.03 -8.98
CA THR A 197 -13.97 -19.29 -8.54
C THR A 197 -13.45 -20.08 -9.73
N LEU A 198 -14.24 -20.19 -10.81
CA LEU A 198 -13.84 -20.86 -12.05
C LEU A 198 -12.64 -20.18 -12.71
N CYS A 199 -12.65 -18.84 -12.82
CA CYS A 199 -11.57 -18.07 -13.42
C CYS A 199 -10.26 -18.25 -12.66
N GLU A 200 -10.28 -18.13 -11.33
CA GLU A 200 -9.09 -18.28 -10.48
C GLU A 200 -8.57 -19.72 -10.48
N LEU A 201 -9.47 -20.71 -10.46
CA LEU A 201 -9.12 -22.12 -10.60
C LEU A 201 -8.39 -22.39 -11.91
N ASN A 202 -8.95 -21.93 -13.03
CA ASN A 202 -8.38 -22.13 -14.36
C ASN A 202 -7.02 -21.44 -14.50
N TYR A 203 -6.89 -20.21 -13.98
CA TYR A 203 -5.63 -19.48 -13.99
C TYR A 203 -4.55 -20.21 -13.18
N TYR A 204 -4.89 -20.67 -11.97
CA TYR A 204 -3.95 -21.37 -11.11
C TYR A 204 -3.53 -22.73 -11.70
N ILE A 205 -4.49 -23.52 -12.18
CA ILE A 205 -4.22 -24.81 -12.85
C ILE A 205 -3.32 -24.59 -14.07
N SER A 206 -3.64 -23.63 -14.93
CA SER A 206 -2.85 -23.33 -16.13
C SER A 206 -1.41 -22.91 -15.78
N THR A 207 -1.25 -22.03 -14.79
CA THR A 207 0.07 -21.58 -14.31
C THR A 207 0.87 -22.73 -13.70
N PHE A 208 0.22 -23.56 -12.89
CA PHE A 208 0.83 -24.72 -12.25
C PHE A 208 1.32 -25.74 -13.30
N VAL A 209 0.50 -26.06 -14.29
CA VAL A 209 0.85 -26.96 -15.40
C VAL A 209 1.98 -26.39 -16.23
N LEU A 210 1.93 -25.12 -16.64
CA LEU A 210 3.01 -24.48 -17.40
C LEU A 210 4.34 -24.52 -16.62
N SER A 211 4.30 -24.26 -15.31
CA SER A 211 5.49 -24.30 -14.46
C SER A 211 6.10 -25.70 -14.33
N ARG A 212 5.27 -26.76 -14.45
CA ARG A 212 5.72 -28.15 -14.47
C ARG A 212 6.19 -28.61 -15.83
N SER A 213 5.46 -28.32 -16.90
CA SER A 213 5.87 -28.61 -18.28
C SER A 213 7.25 -28.01 -18.59
N MET A 214 7.55 -26.79 -18.11
CA MET A 214 8.87 -26.17 -18.24
C MET A 214 9.97 -26.86 -17.42
N ARG A 215 9.63 -27.55 -16.33
CA ARG A 215 10.57 -28.35 -15.52
C ARG A 215 10.76 -29.76 -16.08
N ASP A 216 9.69 -30.37 -16.59
CA ASP A 216 9.67 -31.75 -17.08
C ASP A 216 10.24 -31.91 -18.50
N GLN A 217 10.54 -30.80 -19.21
CA GLN A 217 11.49 -30.85 -20.34
C GLN A 217 12.89 -31.40 -19.94
N TYR A 218 13.15 -31.55 -18.64
CA TYR A 218 14.36 -32.15 -18.09
C TYR A 218 14.17 -33.52 -17.42
N ASP A 219 12.96 -34.11 -17.40
CA ASP A 219 12.70 -35.39 -16.72
C ASP A 219 11.98 -36.41 -17.62
N GLU A 220 12.61 -37.58 -17.85
CA GLU A 220 12.17 -38.67 -18.74
C GLU A 220 10.98 -39.49 -18.19
N SER A 221 10.11 -38.91 -17.37
CA SER A 221 8.94 -39.61 -16.83
C SER A 221 7.69 -39.27 -17.62
N GLY A 222 7.12 -40.28 -18.30
CA GLY A 222 5.86 -40.20 -19.04
C GLY A 222 4.62 -40.01 -18.17
N MET A 223 4.62 -39.01 -17.29
CA MET A 223 3.45 -38.61 -16.52
C MET A 223 2.44 -37.94 -17.45
N THR A 224 1.25 -38.55 -17.59
CA THR A 224 0.13 -38.01 -18.38
C THR A 224 -0.86 -37.23 -17.52
N GLN A 225 -0.76 -37.32 -16.18
CA GLN A 225 -1.70 -36.71 -15.25
C GLN A 225 -1.00 -36.12 -14.02
N VAL A 226 -1.59 -35.05 -13.50
CA VAL A 226 -1.14 -34.39 -12.28
C VAL A 226 -2.30 -34.28 -11.28
N LYS A 227 -2.04 -34.65 -10.03
CA LYS A 227 -2.99 -34.47 -8.92
C LYS A 227 -2.68 -33.18 -8.18
N LEU A 228 -3.67 -32.30 -8.09
CA LEU A 228 -3.57 -31.03 -7.37
C LEU A 228 -4.54 -31.03 -6.17
N PRO A 229 -4.03 -31.04 -4.93
CA PRO A 229 -4.89 -31.08 -3.75
C PRO A 229 -5.81 -29.87 -3.63
N LEU A 230 -7.08 -30.09 -3.26
CA LEU A 230 -8.05 -29.00 -3.03
C LEU A 230 -7.56 -28.03 -1.96
N SER A 231 -6.85 -28.52 -0.94
CA SER A 231 -6.25 -27.70 0.11
C SER A 231 -5.26 -26.67 -0.42
N GLN A 232 -4.55 -26.96 -1.52
CA GLN A 232 -3.67 -25.97 -2.17
C GLN A 232 -4.48 -24.95 -2.96
N LEU A 233 -5.51 -25.40 -3.67
CA LEU A 233 -6.38 -24.53 -4.45
C LEU A 233 -7.17 -23.55 -3.58
N GLN A 234 -7.59 -23.94 -2.38
CA GLN A 234 -8.28 -23.05 -1.44
C GLN A 234 -7.37 -21.96 -0.83
N THR A 235 -6.06 -22.00 -1.07
CA THR A 235 -5.13 -20.92 -0.66
C THR A 235 -5.03 -19.80 -1.69
N ILE A 236 -5.73 -19.89 -2.82
CA ILE A 236 -5.74 -18.83 -3.83
C ILE A 236 -6.36 -17.57 -3.23
N SER A 237 -5.55 -16.53 -3.09
CA SER A 237 -5.89 -15.27 -2.39
C SER A 237 -7.07 -14.51 -3.01
N ALA A 238 -7.36 -14.73 -4.29
CA ALA A 238 -8.43 -14.06 -5.03
C ALA A 238 -9.77 -14.83 -5.00
N LEU A 239 -9.85 -16.00 -4.34
CA LEU A 239 -11.11 -16.74 -4.25
C LEU A 239 -12.17 -15.99 -3.44
N PRO A 240 -13.45 -16.06 -3.84
CA PRO A 240 -14.55 -15.56 -3.01
C PRO A 240 -14.58 -16.27 -1.67
N LYS A 241 -14.98 -15.56 -0.59
CA LYS A 241 -15.09 -16.14 0.76
C LYS A 241 -15.88 -17.45 0.79
N VAL A 242 -16.99 -17.53 0.04
CA VAL A 242 -17.80 -18.75 -0.04
C VAL A 242 -17.03 -19.96 -0.60
N ALA A 243 -16.10 -19.76 -1.53
CA ALA A 243 -15.26 -20.84 -2.08
C ALA A 243 -14.18 -21.30 -1.09
N ILE A 244 -13.74 -20.39 -0.20
CA ILE A 244 -12.76 -20.70 0.85
C ILE A 244 -13.45 -21.42 2.02
N GLU A 245 -14.64 -20.96 2.43
CA GLU A 245 -15.34 -21.43 3.62
C GLU A 245 -16.24 -22.66 3.35
N ASP A 246 -16.81 -22.79 2.15
CA ASP A 246 -17.67 -23.91 1.75
C ASP A 246 -17.00 -24.79 0.68
N VAL A 247 -16.43 -25.91 1.14
CA VAL A 247 -15.79 -26.90 0.26
C VAL A 247 -16.77 -27.54 -0.72
N THR A 248 -18.07 -27.62 -0.37
CA THR A 248 -19.08 -28.22 -1.24
C THR A 248 -19.35 -27.31 -2.42
N PHE A 249 -19.49 -26.01 -2.18
CA PHE A 249 -19.56 -25.00 -3.24
C PHE A 249 -18.34 -25.10 -4.17
N PHE A 250 -17.13 -25.15 -3.60
CA PHE A 250 -15.90 -25.23 -4.38
C PHE A 250 -15.82 -26.51 -5.25
N ILE A 251 -16.17 -27.66 -4.68
CA ILE A 251 -16.27 -28.95 -5.39
C ILE A 251 -17.30 -28.87 -6.54
N ASP A 252 -18.44 -28.23 -6.31
CA ASP A 252 -19.49 -28.10 -7.32
C ASP A 252 -18.99 -27.26 -8.52
N VAL A 253 -18.28 -26.16 -8.27
CA VAL A 253 -17.67 -25.35 -9.32
C VAL A 253 -16.62 -26.16 -10.11
N ILE A 254 -15.75 -26.90 -9.43
CA ILE A 254 -14.74 -27.76 -10.08
C ILE A 254 -15.41 -28.82 -10.97
N LYS A 255 -16.47 -29.46 -10.48
CA LYS A 255 -17.21 -30.47 -11.26
C LYS A 255 -17.94 -29.87 -12.46
N LYS A 256 -18.56 -28.70 -12.29
CA LYS A 256 -19.20 -27.96 -13.39
C LYS A 256 -18.20 -27.51 -14.46
N ALA A 257 -16.96 -27.24 -14.07
CA ALA A 257 -15.85 -26.95 -14.98
C ALA A 257 -15.38 -28.19 -15.76
N GLY A 258 -15.88 -29.39 -15.44
CA GLY A 258 -15.53 -30.64 -16.12
C GLY A 258 -14.32 -31.36 -15.53
N TYR A 259 -13.72 -30.86 -14.45
CA TYR A 259 -12.59 -31.51 -13.81
C TYR A 259 -13.01 -32.72 -12.97
N GLN A 260 -12.18 -33.77 -13.00
CA GLN A 260 -12.35 -34.94 -12.14
C GLN A 260 -11.73 -34.69 -10.77
N ILE A 261 -12.36 -35.25 -9.72
CA ILE A 261 -11.88 -35.16 -8.34
C ILE A 261 -11.76 -36.56 -7.79
N GLU A 262 -10.60 -36.88 -7.21
CA GLU A 262 -10.34 -38.15 -6.53
C GLU A 262 -9.99 -37.90 -5.06
N GLY A 263 -10.48 -38.77 -4.18
CA GLY A 263 -10.06 -38.82 -2.79
C GLY A 263 -8.99 -39.91 -2.60
N ASP A 264 -7.98 -39.64 -1.78
CA ASP A 264 -7.04 -40.67 -1.35
C ASP A 264 -7.53 -41.44 -0.11
N GLU A 265 -6.72 -42.39 0.36
CA GLU A 265 -7.04 -43.25 1.52
C GLU A 265 -7.16 -42.45 2.83
N GLU A 266 -6.59 -41.24 2.89
CA GLU A 266 -6.65 -40.32 4.04
C GLU A 266 -7.84 -39.34 3.93
N GLY A 267 -8.61 -39.41 2.84
CA GLY A 267 -9.78 -38.57 2.58
C GLY A 267 -9.44 -37.19 2.01
N GLN A 268 -8.20 -36.95 1.59
CA GLN A 268 -7.80 -35.72 0.94
C GLN A 268 -8.23 -35.74 -0.54
N MET A 269 -9.00 -34.73 -0.93
CA MET A 269 -9.51 -34.59 -2.29
C MET A 269 -8.50 -33.85 -3.17
N SER A 270 -8.28 -34.33 -4.39
CA SER A 270 -7.42 -33.72 -5.40
C SER A 270 -8.13 -33.60 -6.73
N VAL A 271 -7.91 -32.49 -7.43
CA VAL A 271 -8.29 -32.31 -8.83
C VAL A 271 -7.30 -33.06 -9.71
N ILE A 272 -7.81 -33.87 -10.64
CA ILE A 272 -7.00 -34.60 -11.61
C ILE A 272 -6.93 -33.77 -12.88
N ILE A 273 -5.71 -33.40 -13.27
CA ILE A 273 -5.42 -32.61 -14.46
C ILE A 273 -4.72 -33.51 -15.47
N SER A 274 -5.36 -33.76 -16.59
CA SER A 274 -4.76 -34.43 -17.74
C SER A 274 -3.85 -33.45 -18.48
N LEU A 275 -2.59 -33.82 -18.68
CA LEU A 275 -1.63 -32.99 -19.43
C LEU A 275 -1.90 -33.05 -20.95
N ASP A 276 -2.55 -34.11 -21.42
CA ASP A 276 -2.88 -34.32 -22.83
C ASP A 276 -4.03 -33.40 -23.30
N ASP A 277 -5.02 -33.15 -22.43
CA ASP A 277 -6.19 -32.32 -22.75
C ASP A 277 -5.81 -30.83 -22.97
N LEU A 278 -4.73 -30.38 -22.33
CA LEU A 278 -4.25 -29.00 -22.39
C LEU A 278 -3.29 -28.73 -23.58
N SER A 279 -2.73 -29.79 -24.17
CA SER A 279 -1.88 -29.69 -25.37
C SER A 279 -2.67 -29.30 -26.63
N SER A 280 -3.98 -29.58 -26.64
CA SER A 280 -4.87 -29.29 -27.77
C SER A 280 -5.34 -27.82 -27.80
N GLU A 281 -5.50 -27.18 -26.64
CA GLU A 281 -5.88 -25.76 -26.57
C GLU A 281 -4.67 -24.81 -26.55
N SER A 282 -3.54 -25.21 -25.96
CA SER A 282 -2.33 -24.37 -25.90
C SER A 282 -1.65 -24.15 -27.26
N ASN A 283 -1.82 -25.06 -28.22
CA ASN A 283 -1.36 -24.85 -29.61
C ASN A 283 -2.28 -23.92 -30.42
N SER A 284 -3.53 -23.70 -29.99
CA SER A 284 -4.43 -22.75 -30.68
C SER A 284 -4.22 -21.30 -30.25
N LEU A 285 -3.74 -21.08 -29.01
CA LEU A 285 -3.50 -19.74 -28.47
C LEU A 285 -2.24 -19.06 -29.00
N MET A 286 -1.42 -19.78 -29.78
CA MET A 286 -0.20 -19.25 -30.41
C MET A 286 -0.35 -19.03 -31.92
N ASP A 287 -1.36 -19.61 -32.59
CA ASP A 287 -1.51 -19.57 -34.05
C ASP A 287 -2.72 -18.73 -34.54
N ASP A 288 -3.63 -18.31 -33.66
CA ASP A 288 -4.72 -17.41 -34.06
C ASP A 288 -4.31 -15.94 -33.87
N GLU A 289 -3.85 -15.31 -34.95
CA GLU A 289 -3.68 -13.85 -35.11
C GLU A 289 -5.00 -13.05 -34.96
N GLU A 290 -6.12 -13.66 -34.55
CA GLU A 290 -7.46 -13.08 -34.63
C GLU A 290 -8.20 -12.91 -33.28
N TYR A 291 -7.51 -12.96 -32.14
CA TYR A 291 -8.01 -12.37 -30.89
C TYR A 291 -7.26 -11.08 -30.52
N LEU A 292 -7.34 -10.12 -31.44
CA LEU A 292 -7.20 -8.70 -31.10
C LEU A 292 -8.40 -8.28 -30.25
N CYS A 293 -8.30 -8.47 -28.94
CA CYS A 293 -8.93 -7.53 -28.02
C CYS A 293 -7.98 -6.32 -27.95
N ASP A 294 -8.41 -5.21 -28.55
CA ASP A 294 -7.62 -4.02 -28.84
C ASP A 294 -6.57 -3.64 -27.77
N GLY A 295 -5.29 -3.75 -28.15
CA GLY A 295 -4.29 -2.74 -27.77
C GLY A 295 -3.38 -2.97 -26.56
N VAL A 296 -3.06 -4.19 -26.15
CA VAL A 296 -2.04 -4.42 -25.10
C VAL A 296 -0.79 -5.12 -25.65
N VAL A 297 0.26 -4.33 -25.89
CA VAL A 297 1.61 -4.83 -26.15
C VAL A 297 2.23 -5.24 -24.81
N TYR A 298 2.43 -6.54 -24.58
CA TYR A 298 3.21 -7.02 -23.44
C TYR A 298 4.69 -6.67 -23.64
N MET A 299 5.15 -5.61 -22.97
CA MET A 299 6.57 -5.33 -22.81
C MET A 299 7.19 -6.39 -21.88
N ASN A 300 8.10 -7.18 -22.44
CA ASN A 300 8.93 -8.13 -21.71
C ASN A 300 9.90 -7.37 -20.77
N VAL A 301 9.48 -7.10 -19.53
CA VAL A 301 10.31 -6.51 -18.47
C VAL A 301 11.26 -7.57 -17.92
N ASN A 302 12.26 -7.97 -18.71
CA ASN A 302 13.45 -8.69 -18.24
C ASN A 302 14.63 -8.61 -19.24
N ARG A 303 14.86 -7.44 -19.84
CA ARG A 303 16.15 -7.09 -20.43
C ARG A 303 16.50 -5.65 -20.08
N VAL A 304 17.16 -5.47 -18.94
CA VAL A 304 18.01 -4.29 -18.72
C VAL A 304 19.31 -4.59 -19.47
N PRO A 305 19.68 -3.83 -20.51
CA PRO A 305 21.00 -3.95 -21.11
C PRO A 305 22.06 -3.47 -20.09
N PRO A 306 23.28 -4.04 -20.11
CA PRO A 306 24.33 -3.62 -19.19
C PRO A 306 24.65 -2.14 -19.43
N VAL A 307 24.63 -1.37 -18.35
CA VAL A 307 25.14 0.01 -18.35
C VAL A 307 26.65 -0.10 -18.23
N GLU A 308 27.37 0.36 -19.25
CA GLU A 308 28.81 0.58 -19.17
C GLU A 308 29.05 1.78 -18.25
N ASP A 309 29.77 1.54 -17.16
CA ASP A 309 30.29 2.58 -16.28
C ASP A 309 31.37 3.38 -17.01
N GLU A 310 31.09 4.65 -17.31
CA GLU A 310 32.13 5.67 -17.48
C GLU A 310 31.91 6.78 -16.45
N ASP A 311 32.71 6.69 -15.39
CA ASP A 311 33.03 7.74 -14.44
C ASP A 311 33.49 9.02 -15.17
N ASN A 312 32.71 10.10 -15.09
CA ASN A 312 33.30 11.44 -15.19
C ASN A 312 32.36 12.54 -14.68
N TRP A 313 32.49 12.94 -13.41
CA TRP A 313 32.00 14.25 -12.95
C TRP A 313 32.91 14.82 -11.85
N GLU A 314 33.86 15.66 -12.27
CA GLU A 314 34.28 16.82 -11.48
C GLU A 314 33.14 17.86 -11.52
N LEU A 315 32.71 18.33 -10.34
CA LEU A 315 32.41 19.72 -9.94
C LEU A 315 31.64 19.75 -8.61
#